data_AF-A0A183P3B6-F1
#
_entry.id   AF-A0A183P3B6-F1
#
_cell.length_a   1.000
_cell.length_b   1.000
_cell.length_c   1.000
_cell.angle_alpha   90.00
_cell.angle_beta   90.00
_cell.angle_gamma   90.00
#
_symmetry.space_group_name_H-M   'P 1'
#
loop_
_entity.id
_entity.type
_entity.pdbx_description
1 polymer ?
#
loop_
_entity_poly.entity_id
_entity_poly.type
_entity_poly.pdbx_seq_one_letter_code
_entity_poly.pdbx_strand_id
1 'polypeptide(L)'
;MTVDNLPEPGSSITAYCSDTFIQGDVLCVDASKKLIVLQKPSSIGRPDECDILILRADYLRDLKSTKQGSPPACPELNIEKIIERIRVNERIQKEKLKFYGHDVPVDARKLAEYLETYILSRLPRYD
;
A
#
# COMPACT_ATOMS: atom_id res chain seq x y z
N MET A 1 -18.22 18.80 3.02
CA MET A 1 -17.24 19.57 3.81
C MET A 1 -16.75 20.73 2.97
N THR A 2 -16.67 21.95 3.54
CA THR A 2 -15.92 23.05 2.95
C THR A 2 -14.42 22.78 3.06
N VAL A 3 -13.62 23.38 2.18
CA VAL A 3 -12.16 23.16 2.09
C VAL A 3 -11.43 23.53 3.40
N ASP A 4 -12.08 24.32 4.26
CA ASP A 4 -11.51 24.90 5.48
C ASP A 4 -11.44 23.94 6.70
N ASN A 5 -11.95 22.71 6.59
CA ASN A 5 -11.98 21.73 7.71
C ASN A 5 -11.23 20.43 7.41
N LEU A 6 -10.18 20.49 6.58
CA LEU A 6 -9.31 19.33 6.40
C LEU A 6 -8.42 19.12 7.64
N PRO A 7 -8.16 17.87 8.04
CA PRO A 7 -7.35 17.60 9.21
C PRO A 7 -5.87 17.87 8.92
N GLU A 8 -5.12 18.28 9.93
CA GLU A 8 -3.70 18.58 9.76
C GLU A 8 -2.87 17.28 9.75
N PRO A 9 -1.81 17.19 8.93
CA PRO A 9 -0.82 16.13 9.05
C PRO A 9 -0.29 16.03 10.49
N GLY A 10 -0.23 14.82 11.03
CA GLY A 10 0.13 14.53 12.41
C GLY A 10 -1.02 14.55 13.40
N SER A 11 -2.22 14.95 12.98
CA SER A 11 -3.40 14.76 13.80
C SER A 11 -3.91 13.32 13.74
N SER A 12 -4.45 12.84 14.85
CA SER A 12 -5.28 11.64 14.88
C SER A 12 -6.72 12.04 14.60
N ILE A 13 -7.41 11.30 13.75
CA ILE A 13 -8.81 11.56 13.43
C ILE A 13 -9.69 10.34 13.68
N THR A 14 -10.99 10.61 13.83
CA THR A 14 -12.07 9.63 13.69
C THR A 14 -13.05 10.13 12.63
N ALA A 15 -13.58 9.22 11.82
CA ALA A 15 -14.58 9.54 10.79
C ALA A 15 -15.36 8.29 10.41
N TYR A 16 -16.49 8.47 9.73
CA TYR A 16 -17.20 7.41 9.03
C TYR A 16 -16.99 7.55 7.52
N CYS A 17 -16.56 6.47 6.86
CA CYS A 17 -16.60 6.36 5.40
C CYS A 17 -17.71 5.37 5.04
N SER A 18 -18.81 5.88 4.48
CA SER A 18 -20.08 5.12 4.42
C SER A 18 -20.43 4.57 5.81
N ASP A 19 -20.58 3.26 5.98
CA ASP A 19 -20.94 2.62 7.25
C ASP A 19 -19.73 2.09 8.04
N THR A 20 -18.52 2.37 7.56
CA THR A 20 -17.27 1.93 8.19
C THR A 20 -16.71 3.04 9.06
N PHE A 21 -16.56 2.75 10.35
CA PHE A 21 -15.82 3.63 11.26
C PHE A 21 -14.31 3.55 10.98
N ILE A 22 -13.66 4.70 10.92
CA ILE A 22 -12.24 4.85 10.64
C ILE A 22 -11.62 5.67 11.76
N GLN A 23 -10.51 5.17 12.29
CA GLN A 23 -9.64 5.89 13.20
C GLN A 23 -8.19 5.69 12.76
N GLY A 24 -7.41 6.77 12.74
CA GLY A 24 -6.01 6.72 12.33
C GLY A 24 -5.32 8.08 12.39
N ASP A 25 -4.02 8.06 12.14
CA ASP A 25 -3.14 9.22 12.13
C ASP A 25 -2.99 9.75 10.69
N VAL A 26 -3.14 11.06 10.52
CA VAL A 26 -3.02 11.73 9.22
C VAL A 26 -1.55 11.86 8.86
N LEU A 27 -1.14 11.22 7.76
CA LEU A 27 0.22 11.33 7.23
C LEU A 27 0.38 12.56 6.35
N CYS A 28 -0.56 12.76 5.43
CA CYS A 28 -0.57 13.91 4.54
C CYS A 28 -1.98 14.19 4.00
N VAL A 29 -2.17 15.42 3.54
CA VAL A 29 -3.41 15.88 2.93
C VAL A 29 -3.09 16.62 1.63
N ASP A 30 -3.74 16.21 0.54
CA ASP A 30 -3.77 16.96 -0.71
C ASP A 30 -5.07 17.76 -0.74
N ALA A 31 -4.99 19.05 -0.38
CA ALA A 31 -6.15 19.93 -0.32
C ALA A 31 -6.78 20.18 -1.69
N SER A 32 -5.97 20.20 -2.76
CA SER A 32 -6.46 20.45 -4.13
C SER A 32 -7.31 19.29 -4.62
N LYS A 33 -6.87 18.05 -4.38
CA LYS A 33 -7.60 16.84 -4.75
C LYS A 33 -8.56 16.35 -3.66
N LYS A 34 -8.58 17.02 -2.51
CA LYS A 34 -9.32 16.62 -1.31
C LYS A 34 -9.04 15.18 -0.91
N LEU A 35 -7.77 14.79 -0.92
CA LEU A 35 -7.33 13.46 -0.49
C LEU A 35 -6.68 13.54 0.88
N ILE A 36 -6.95 12.55 1.72
CA ILE A 36 -6.38 12.37 3.04
C ILE A 36 -5.72 11.00 3.07
N VAL A 37 -4.45 10.95 3.46
CA VAL A 37 -3.73 9.70 3.69
C VAL A 37 -3.65 9.44 5.19
N LEU A 38 -4.19 8.29 5.61
CA LEU A 38 -4.22 7.87 7.00
C LEU A 38 -3.39 6.62 7.20
N GLN A 39 -2.70 6.56 8.32
CA GLN A 39 -2.13 5.35 8.89
C GLN A 39 -3.05 4.85 10.01
N LYS A 40 -3.33 3.56 10.04
CA LYS A 40 -4.00 2.93 11.19
C LYS A 40 -3.30 1.63 11.57
N PRO A 41 -3.52 1.11 12.80
CA PRO A 41 -3.03 -0.21 13.16
C PRO A 41 -3.45 -1.28 12.13
N SER A 42 -2.56 -2.25 11.92
CA SER A 42 -2.76 -3.37 11.00
C SER A 42 -4.11 -4.05 11.27
N SER A 43 -4.91 -4.22 10.21
CA SER A 43 -6.16 -4.99 10.29
C SER A 43 -5.93 -6.48 10.50
N ILE A 44 -4.71 -6.97 10.22
CA ILE A 44 -4.32 -8.37 10.41
C ILE A 44 -3.61 -8.60 11.76
N GLY A 45 -3.56 -7.59 12.63
CA GLY A 45 -3.09 -7.71 14.02
C GLY A 45 -1.58 -7.81 14.19
N ARG A 46 -0.80 -7.53 13.15
CA ARG A 46 0.66 -7.53 13.24
C ARG A 46 1.16 -6.21 13.85
N PRO A 47 1.97 -6.27 14.92
CA PRO A 47 2.38 -5.07 15.67
C PRO A 47 3.33 -4.16 14.88
N ASP A 48 4.12 -4.72 13.96
CA ASP A 48 5.11 -3.98 13.16
C ASP A 48 4.55 -3.49 11.81
N GLU A 49 3.26 -3.71 11.57
CA GLU A 49 2.60 -3.33 10.33
C GLU A 49 1.50 -2.29 10.58
N CYS A 50 1.20 -1.53 9.54
CA CYS A 50 0.11 -0.58 9.55
C CYS A 50 -0.62 -0.62 8.20
N ASP A 51 -1.91 -0.31 8.24
CA ASP A 51 -2.68 -0.13 7.02
C ASP A 51 -2.62 1.34 6.61
N ILE A 52 -2.33 1.59 5.34
CA ILE A 52 -2.37 2.93 4.73
C ILE A 52 -3.67 3.08 3.94
N LEU A 53 -4.47 4.06 4.30
CA LEU A 53 -5.73 4.39 3.64
C LEU A 53 -5.59 5.70 2.88
N ILE A 54 -5.97 5.69 1.59
CA ILE A 54 -6.09 6.90 0.78
C ILE A 54 -7.57 7.18 0.59
N LEU A 55 -8.07 8.24 1.22
CA LEU A 55 -9.49 8.55 1.28
C LEU A 55 -9.78 9.90 0.63
N ARG A 56 -10.92 9.99 -0.06
CA ARG A 56 -11.47 11.29 -0.47
C ARG A 56 -12.20 11.91 0.71
N ALA A 57 -11.81 13.14 1.06
CA ALA A 57 -12.41 13.89 2.16
C ALA A 57 -13.92 14.13 1.95
N ASP A 58 -14.38 14.20 0.69
CA ASP A 58 -15.80 14.35 0.35
C ASP A 58 -16.68 13.18 0.82
N TYR A 59 -16.09 12.00 1.08
CA TYR A 59 -16.82 10.79 1.50
C TYR A 59 -16.76 10.55 3.01
N LEU A 60 -16.04 11.40 3.75
CA LEU A 60 -15.95 11.29 5.20
C LEU A 60 -17.09 12.06 5.87
N ARG A 61 -17.76 11.39 6.81
CA ARG A 61 -18.78 11.94 7.70
C ARG A 61 -18.26 11.98 9.13
N ASP A 62 -18.77 12.92 9.91
CA ASP A 62 -18.45 13.11 11.33
C ASP A 62 -16.95 13.14 11.64
N LEU A 63 -16.18 13.78 10.75
CA LEU A 63 -14.74 13.95 10.89
C LEU A 63 -14.44 14.73 12.18
N LYS A 64 -13.67 14.12 13.09
CA LYS A 64 -13.21 14.74 14.33
C LYS A 64 -11.72 14.52 14.50
N SER A 65 -10.99 15.59 14.81
CA SER A 65 -9.60 15.50 15.26
C SER A 65 -9.58 15.18 16.76
N THR A 66 -8.90 14.11 17.14
CA THR A 66 -8.82 13.60 18.52
C THR A 66 -7.50 13.93 19.20
N LYS A 67 -6.44 14.16 18.42
CA LYS A 67 -5.13 14.57 18.92
C LYS A 67 -4.45 15.44 17.87
N GLN A 68 -3.90 16.58 18.27
CA GLN A 68 -2.94 17.31 17.45
C GLN A 68 -1.53 16.86 17.83
N GLY A 69 -0.71 16.59 16.82
CA GLY A 69 0.64 16.06 17.00
C GLY A 69 1.47 16.25 15.74
N SER A 70 2.73 15.82 15.81
CA SER A 70 3.59 15.70 14.64
C SER A 70 3.25 14.43 13.87
N PRO A 71 3.36 14.41 12.53
CA PRO A 71 3.25 13.18 11.74
C PRO A 71 4.15 12.09 12.33
N PRO A 72 3.70 10.82 12.35
CA PRO A 72 4.58 9.73 12.71
C PRO A 72 5.80 9.74 11.78
N ALA A 73 6.97 9.43 12.34
CA ALA A 73 8.20 9.42 11.57
C ALA A 73 8.05 8.42 10.41
N CYS A 74 8.20 8.91 9.18
CA CYS A 74 8.28 8.03 8.03
C CYS A 74 9.47 7.09 8.22
N PRO A 75 9.29 5.77 8.08
CA PRO A 75 10.41 4.85 8.16
C PRO A 75 11.44 5.22 7.09
N GLU A 76 12.72 5.23 7.47
CA GLU A 76 13.79 5.50 6.51
C GLU A 76 13.78 4.46 5.40
N LEU A 77 13.73 4.95 4.16
CA LEU A 77 13.83 4.09 2.99
C LEU A 77 15.27 3.59 2.88
N ASN A 78 15.46 2.28 3.08
CA ASN A 78 16.73 1.65 2.79
C ASN A 78 16.90 1.52 1.26
N ILE A 79 17.53 2.53 0.66
CA ILE A 79 17.74 2.64 -0.79
C ILE A 79 18.51 1.44 -1.33
N GLU A 80 19.49 0.91 -0.58
CA GLU A 80 20.29 -0.24 -0.98
C GLU A 80 19.44 -1.50 -1.10
N LYS A 81 18.56 -1.78 -0.12
CA LYS A 81 17.60 -2.89 -0.18
C LYS A 81 16.65 -2.76 -1.37
N ILE A 82 16.21 -1.54 -1.69
CA ILE A 82 15.34 -1.29 -2.85
C ILE A 82 16.10 -1.57 -4.15
N ILE A 83 17.34 -1.07 -4.28
CA ILE A 83 18.19 -1.33 -5.44
C ILE A 83 18.42 -2.83 -5.65
N GLU A 84 18.73 -3.57 -4.59
CA GLU A 84 18.90 -5.01 -4.67
C GLU A 84 17.61 -5.74 -5.10
N ARG A 85 16.45 -5.34 -4.55
CA ARG A 85 15.14 -5.87 -4.99
C ARG A 85 14.89 -5.59 -6.48
N ILE A 86 15.22 -4.38 -6.95
CA ILE A 86 15.10 -4.02 -8.37
C ILE A 86 15.98 -4.92 -9.23
N ARG A 87 17.26 -5.07 -8.88
CA ARG A 87 18.21 -5.93 -9.61
C ARG A 87 17.75 -7.39 -9.69
N VAL A 88 17.26 -7.93 -8.57
CA VAL A 88 16.71 -9.30 -8.53
C VAL A 88 15.49 -9.41 -9.43
N ASN A 89 14.54 -8.48 -9.33
CA ASN A 89 13.34 -8.47 -10.16
C ASN A 89 13.68 -8.35 -11.65
N GLU A 90 14.59 -7.47 -12.04
CA GLU A 90 15.05 -7.34 -13.42
C GLU A 90 15.65 -8.64 -13.95
N ARG A 91 16.47 -9.33 -13.15
CA ARG A 91 17.02 -10.64 -13.51
C ARG A 91 15.90 -11.67 -13.71
N ILE A 92 14.95 -11.75 -12.79
CA ILE A 92 13.80 -12.66 -12.89
C ILE A 92 13.00 -12.38 -14.17
N GLN A 93 12.72 -11.11 -14.48
CA GLN A 93 11.97 -10.74 -15.69
C GLN A 93 12.74 -11.07 -16.97
N LYS A 94 14.07 -10.88 -16.99
CA LYS A 94 14.92 -11.30 -18.11
C LYS A 94 14.90 -12.82 -18.31
N GLU A 95 14.93 -13.60 -17.24
CA GLU A 95 14.80 -15.06 -17.33
C GLU A 95 13.41 -15.48 -17.83
N LYS A 96 12.34 -14.82 -17.35
CA LYS A 96 10.97 -15.07 -17.83
C LYS A 96 10.80 -14.81 -19.33
N LEU A 97 11.41 -13.75 -19.85
CA LEU A 97 11.36 -13.42 -21.28
C LEU A 97 11.89 -14.53 -22.19
N LYS A 98 12.80 -15.39 -21.69
CA LYS A 98 13.33 -16.53 -22.47
C LYS A 98 12.23 -17.53 -22.87
N PHE A 99 11.17 -17.67 -22.07
CA PHE A 99 10.03 -18.56 -22.38
C PHE A 99 9.13 -18.03 -23.51
N TYR A 100 9.33 -16.79 -23.95
CA TYR A 100 8.60 -16.17 -25.06
C TYR A 100 9.44 -16.10 -26.35
N GLY A 101 10.59 -16.77 -26.39
CA GLY A 101 11.39 -16.90 -27.61
C GLY A 101 10.64 -17.64 -28.72
N HIS A 102 10.97 -17.34 -29.98
CA HIS A 102 10.33 -17.92 -31.16
C HIS A 102 10.45 -19.46 -31.23
N ASP A 103 11.52 -20.04 -30.70
CA ASP A 103 11.78 -21.47 -30.68
C ASP A 103 11.11 -22.21 -29.50
N VAL A 104 10.41 -21.50 -28.61
CA VAL A 104 9.81 -22.11 -27.42
C VAL A 104 8.41 -22.62 -27.74
N PRO A 105 8.14 -23.93 -27.58
CA PRO A 105 6.82 -24.50 -27.79
C PRO A 105 5.77 -23.87 -26.87
N VAL A 106 4.55 -23.70 -27.39
CA VAL A 106 3.43 -23.10 -26.66
C VAL A 106 3.13 -23.87 -25.36
N ASP A 107 3.25 -25.19 -25.37
CA ASP A 107 2.97 -26.01 -24.19
C ASP A 107 4.02 -25.83 -23.08
N ALA A 108 5.29 -25.60 -23.44
CA ALA A 108 6.34 -25.29 -22.48
C ALA A 108 6.09 -23.93 -21.80
N ARG A 109 5.60 -22.95 -22.56
CA ARG A 109 5.20 -21.63 -22.04
C ARG A 109 4.02 -21.72 -21.08
N LYS A 110 2.96 -22.44 -21.47
CA LYS A 110 1.78 -22.69 -20.62
C LYS A 110 2.15 -23.40 -19.31
N LEU A 111 3.07 -24.37 -19.38
CA LEU A 111 3.56 -25.06 -18.20
C LEU A 111 4.32 -24.10 -17.27
N ALA A 112 5.18 -23.22 -17.81
CA ALA A 112 5.89 -22.23 -17.02
C ALA A 112 4.94 -21.24 -16.32
N GLU A 113 3.93 -20.72 -17.03
CA GLU A 113 2.89 -19.85 -16.47
C GLU A 113 2.08 -20.55 -15.37
N TYR A 114 1.71 -21.81 -15.60
CA TYR A 114 1.00 -22.63 -14.61
C TYR A 114 1.84 -22.84 -13.35
N LEU A 115 3.11 -23.22 -13.50
CA LEU A 115 4.02 -23.43 -12.36
C LEU A 115 4.23 -22.15 -11.58
N GLU A 116 4.38 -21.01 -12.24
CA GLU A 116 4.51 -19.71 -11.57
C GLU A 116 3.28 -19.40 -10.72
N THR A 117 2.08 -19.52 -11.30
CA THR A 117 0.82 -19.26 -10.59
C THR A 117 0.62 -20.23 -9.43
N TYR A 118 0.91 -21.51 -9.66
CA TYR A 118 0.76 -22.56 -8.66
C TYR A 118 1.73 -22.39 -7.49
N ILE A 119 3.00 -22.07 -7.77
CA ILE A 119 4.02 -21.83 -6.74
C ILE A 119 3.67 -20.57 -5.95
N LEU A 120 3.30 -19.47 -6.61
CA LEU A 120 2.89 -18.23 -5.93
C LEU A 120 1.64 -18.42 -5.06
N SER A 121 0.73 -19.33 -5.44
CA SER A 121 -0.45 -19.65 -4.63
C SER A 121 -0.14 -20.49 -3.37
N ARG A 122 1.05 -21.11 -3.29
CA ARG A 122 1.43 -22.05 -2.22
C ARG A 122 2.66 -21.65 -1.42
N LEU A 123 3.43 -20.66 -1.88
CA LEU A 123 4.50 -20.10 -1.05
C LEU A 123 3.87 -19.39 0.15
N PRO A 124 4.36 -19.62 1.39
CA PRO A 124 4.09 -18.72 2.48
C PRO A 124 4.51 -17.32 2.02
N ARG A 125 3.62 -16.34 2.13
CA ARG A 125 4.06 -14.95 2.02
C ARG A 125 5.01 -14.73 3.20
N TYR A 126 6.31 -14.80 2.92
CA TYR A 126 7.31 -14.47 3.93
C TYR A 126 7.30 -12.96 4.10
N ASP A 127 7.09 -12.58 5.36
CA ASP A 127 6.95 -11.22 5.88
C ASP A 127 8.28 -10.46 5.88
#